data_AF-A0A964HJP4-F1
#
_entry.id   AF-A0A964HJP4-F1
#
_cell.length_a   1.000
_cell.length_b   1.000
_cell.length_c   1.000
_cell.angle_alpha   90.00
_cell.angle_beta   90.00
_cell.angle_gamma   90.00
#
_symmetry.space_group_name_H-M   'P 1'
#
loop_
_entity.id
_entity.type
_entity.pdbx_description
1 polymer ?
#
loop_
_entity_poly.entity_id
_entity_poly.type
_entity_poly.pdbx_seq_one_letter_code
_entity_poly.pdbx_strand_id
1 'polypeptide(L)'
;MAQQAIIGYLQALDPLLLQPQYPIPGEGISVGRDSEQCQVILSRDFVSRRHCLIGAENGSVQIADLGTTNGTYVNGIKTQRQVLRDGDLI
;
A
#
# COMPACT_ATOMS: atom_id res chain seq x y z
N MET A 1 4.51 -10.18 23.52
CA MET A 1 4.51 -9.93 22.07
C MET A 1 3.13 -9.38 21.72
N ALA A 2 2.99 -8.05 21.65
CA ALA A 2 1.69 -7.46 21.30
C ALA A 2 1.41 -7.78 19.83
N GLN A 3 0.32 -8.49 19.56
CA GLN A 3 -0.16 -8.72 18.21
C GLN A 3 -0.61 -7.36 17.68
N GLN A 4 0.11 -6.80 16.70
CA GLN A 4 -0.30 -5.54 16.06
C GLN A 4 -1.69 -5.72 15.47
N ALA A 5 -2.60 -4.82 15.83
CA ALA A 5 -3.97 -4.87 15.33
C ALA A 5 -3.95 -4.70 13.80
N ILE A 6 -4.45 -5.70 13.09
CA ILE A 6 -4.67 -5.64 11.65
C ILE A 6 -5.94 -4.82 11.43
N ILE A 7 -5.84 -3.77 10.61
CA ILE A 7 -6.94 -2.83 10.33
C ILE A 7 -7.61 -3.09 8.98
N GLY A 8 -7.06 -4.00 8.17
CA GLY A 8 -7.57 -4.37 6.87
C GLY A 8 -6.61 -5.28 6.11
N TYR A 9 -6.97 -5.59 4.86
CA TYR A 9 -6.14 -6.39 3.96
C TYR A 9 -6.11 -5.76 2.58
N LEU A 10 -4.95 -5.82 1.93
CA LEU A 10 -4.82 -5.58 0.49
C LEU A 10 -4.93 -6.90 -0.22
N GLN A 11 -5.88 -7.05 -1.13
CA GLN A 11 -5.96 -8.22 -2.00
C GLN A 11 -5.04 -8.01 -3.21
N ALA A 12 -4.16 -8.96 -3.46
CA ALA A 12 -3.30 -8.95 -4.64
C ALA A 12 -4.11 -9.36 -5.87
N LEU A 13 -4.19 -8.46 -6.85
CA LEU A 13 -4.78 -8.75 -8.17
C LEU A 13 -3.73 -9.19 -9.20
N ASP A 14 -2.47 -8.82 -8.98
CA ASP A 14 -1.36 -9.25 -9.82
C ASP A 14 -0.91 -10.67 -9.41
N PRO A 15 -1.03 -11.68 -10.31
CA PRO A 15 -0.67 -13.06 -9.98
C PRO A 15 0.83 -13.26 -9.77
N LEU A 16 1.67 -12.25 -10.08
CA LEU A 16 3.11 -12.30 -9.83
C LEU A 16 3.48 -11.92 -8.39
N LEU A 17 2.53 -11.45 -7.59
CA LEU A 17 2.77 -11.15 -6.18
C LEU A 17 2.91 -12.43 -5.37
N LEU A 18 3.85 -12.39 -4.42
CA LEU A 18 4.21 -13.54 -3.59
C LEU A 18 3.06 -14.02 -2.71
N GLN A 19 2.11 -13.13 -2.40
CA GLN A 19 1.00 -13.41 -1.49
C GLN A 19 -0.31 -12.97 -2.13
N PRO A 20 -1.40 -13.73 -1.95
CA PRO A 20 -2.72 -13.36 -2.45
C PRO A 20 -3.33 -12.18 -1.68
N GLN A 21 -2.83 -11.91 -0.46
CA GLN A 21 -3.24 -10.78 0.34
C GLN A 21 -2.12 -10.33 1.27
N TYR A 22 -2.14 -9.05 1.65
CA TYR A 22 -1.20 -8.46 2.59
C TYR A 22 -1.98 -7.81 3.74
N PRO A 23 -1.70 -8.15 5.01
CA PRO A 23 -2.34 -7.48 6.14
C PRO A 23 -1.90 -6.02 6.22
N ILE A 24 -2.80 -5.12 6.58
CA ILE A 24 -2.48 -3.72 6.87
C ILE A 24 -2.37 -3.62 8.41
N PRO A 25 -1.16 -3.48 8.98
CA PRO A 25 -1.01 -3.24 10.41
C PRO A 25 -1.46 -1.82 10.78
N GLY A 26 -1.74 -1.59 12.06
CA GLY A 26 -2.07 -0.26 12.57
C GLY A 26 -0.98 0.79 12.29
N GLU A 27 0.31 0.43 12.36
CA GLU A 27 1.41 1.33 11.99
C GLU A 27 1.59 1.54 10.47
N GLY A 28 0.85 0.80 9.66
CA GLY A 28 0.88 0.85 8.21
C GLY A 28 1.77 -0.20 7.55
N ILE A 29 1.61 -0.29 6.23
CA ILE A 29 2.31 -1.18 5.33
C ILE A 29 2.85 -0.37 4.14
N SER A 30 4.12 -0.56 3.82
CA SER A 30 4.79 0.13 2.72
C SER A 30 4.82 -0.71 1.45
N VAL A 31 4.56 -0.04 0.33
CA VAL A 31 4.51 -0.62 -1.01
C VAL A 31 5.60 0.04 -1.86
N GLY A 32 6.36 -0.77 -2.60
CA GLY A 32 7.43 -0.27 -3.45
C GLY A 32 8.21 -1.39 -4.11
N ARG A 33 9.28 -1.02 -4.82
CA ARG A 33 10.16 -1.98 -5.50
C ARG A 33 11.31 -2.49 -4.62
N ASP A 34 11.62 -1.78 -3.53
CA ASP A 34 12.77 -2.10 -2.68
C ASP A 34 12.38 -3.11 -1.58
N SER A 35 12.90 -4.33 -1.67
CA SER A 35 12.62 -5.41 -0.72
C SER A 35 13.16 -5.18 0.69
N GLU A 36 14.13 -4.27 0.86
CA GLU A 36 14.66 -3.95 2.18
C GLU A 36 13.81 -2.89 2.91
N GLN A 37 13.02 -2.12 2.16
CA GLN A 37 12.27 -0.97 2.67
C GLN A 37 10.75 -1.15 2.60
N CYS A 38 10.27 -2.16 1.89
CA CYS A 38 8.84 -2.38 1.65
C CYS A 38 8.38 -3.77 2.08
N GLN A 39 7.10 -3.88 2.44
CA GLN A 39 6.47 -5.16 2.78
C GLN A 39 5.70 -5.73 1.58
N VAL A 40 5.13 -4.86 0.75
CA VAL A 40 4.52 -5.24 -0.54
C VAL A 40 5.48 -4.87 -1.65
N ILE A 41 6.04 -5.88 -2.32
CA ILE A 41 7.07 -5.68 -3.34
C ILE A 41 6.46 -5.77 -4.73
N LEU A 42 6.47 -4.64 -5.43
CA LEU A 42 6.07 -4.53 -6.83
C LEU A 42 7.32 -4.34 -7.70
N SER A 43 7.85 -5.44 -8.24
CA SER A 43 9.09 -5.46 -9.04
C SER A 43 8.89 -4.93 -10.47
N ARG A 44 8.42 -3.70 -10.62
CA ARG A 44 8.16 -3.05 -11.91
C ARG A 44 8.92 -1.72 -12.01
N ASP A 45 9.46 -1.39 -13.18
CA ASP A 45 10.33 -0.22 -13.34
C ASP A 45 9.61 1.13 -13.12
N PHE A 46 8.29 1.16 -13.29
CA PHE A 46 7.49 2.33 -13.02
C PHE A 46 7.15 2.49 -11.52
N VAL A 47 7.51 1.53 -10.66
CA VAL A 47 7.33 1.62 -9.21
C VAL A 47 8.60 2.14 -8.55
N SER A 48 8.44 3.14 -7.69
CA SER A 48 9.55 3.71 -6.92
C SER A 48 10.01 2.74 -5.82
N ARG A 49 11.26 2.87 -5.38
CA ARG A 49 11.83 2.04 -4.29
C ARG A 49 10.91 2.02 -3.07
N ARG A 50 10.49 3.20 -2.62
CA ARG A 50 9.38 3.42 -1.68
C ARG A 50 8.32 4.22 -2.44
N HIS A 51 7.17 3.60 -2.72
CA HIS A 51 6.18 4.20 -3.60
C HIS A 51 5.04 4.84 -2.81
N CYS A 52 4.34 4.06 -2.00
CA CYS A 52 3.29 4.58 -1.13
C CYS A 52 3.31 3.88 0.24
N LEU A 53 2.65 4.52 1.19
CA LEU A 53 2.37 3.99 2.52
C LEU A 53 0.86 3.88 2.68
N ILE A 54 0.39 2.73 3.17
CA ILE A 54 -1.02 2.50 3.50
C ILE A 54 -1.12 2.22 5.00
N GLY A 55 -1.94 2.94 5.75
CA GLY A 55 -2.02 2.74 7.20
C GLY A 55 -3.21 3.42 7.86
N ALA A 56 -3.35 3.27 9.17
CA ALA A 56 -4.39 3.96 9.93
C ALA A 56 -4.00 5.41 10.18
N GLU A 57 -4.88 6.33 9.84
CA GLU A 57 -4.81 7.72 10.27
C GLU A 57 -6.22 8.21 10.61
N ASN A 58 -6.41 8.73 11.82
CA ASN A 58 -7.69 9.21 12.34
C ASN A 58 -8.83 8.19 12.27
N GLY A 59 -8.54 6.91 12.55
CA GLY A 59 -9.53 5.83 12.54
C GLY A 59 -9.98 5.37 11.16
N SER A 60 -9.34 5.84 10.09
CA SER A 60 -9.57 5.39 8.72
C SER A 60 -8.29 4.86 8.09
N VAL A 61 -8.42 3.91 7.16
CA VAL A 61 -7.29 3.47 6.33
C VAL A 61 -7.02 4.55 5.29
N GLN A 62 -5.78 4.97 5.16
CA GLN A 62 -5.35 5.97 4.18
C GLN A 62 -4.15 5.47 3.38
N ILE A 63 -4.06 5.94 2.15
CA ILE A 63 -2.86 5.81 1.31
C ILE A 63 -2.19 7.18 1.14
N ALA A 64 -0.87 7.20 1.16
CA ALA A 64 -0.06 8.37 0.86
C ALA A 64 1.06 8.03 -0.15
N ASP A 65 1.13 8.79 -1.23
CA ASP A 65 2.24 8.77 -2.17
C ASP A 65 3.49 9.38 -1.50
N LEU A 66 4.67 8.78 -1.71
CA LEU A 66 5.92 9.21 -1.09
C LEU A 66 6.76 10.13 -1.98
N GLY A 67 6.12 10.91 -2.86
CA GLY A 67 6.77 11.81 -3.80
C GLY A 67 7.31 11.08 -5.02
N THR A 68 6.53 10.14 -5.55
CA THR A 68 6.96 9.24 -6.62
C THR A 68 6.89 9.88 -7.99
N THR A 69 7.71 9.41 -8.93
CA THR A 69 7.75 9.94 -10.30
C THR A 69 6.43 9.70 -11.04
N ASN A 70 5.88 8.48 -10.96
CA ASN A 70 4.67 8.10 -11.70
C ASN A 70 3.38 8.38 -10.93
N GLY A 71 3.49 8.63 -9.62
CA GLY A 71 2.38 8.85 -8.70
C GLY A 71 1.66 7.58 -8.30
N THR A 72 0.85 7.72 -7.26
CA THR A 72 -0.07 6.70 -6.76
C THR A 72 -1.48 6.96 -7.30
N TYR A 73 -2.24 5.90 -7.57
CA TYR A 73 -3.59 5.99 -8.09
C TYR A 73 -4.53 5.23 -7.16
N VAL A 74 -5.75 5.74 -6.99
CA VAL A 74 -6.85 5.01 -6.36
C VAL A 74 -8.03 5.04 -7.31
N ASN A 75 -8.55 3.88 -7.70
CA ASN A 75 -9.58 3.70 -8.70
C ASN A 75 -9.26 4.42 -10.03
N GLY A 76 -7.98 4.39 -10.43
CA GLY A 76 -7.48 5.04 -11.64
C GLY A 76 -7.31 6.56 -11.55
N ILE A 77 -7.60 7.17 -10.40
CA ILE A 77 -7.44 8.62 -10.18
C ILE A 77 -6.14 8.86 -9.41
N LYS A 78 -5.27 9.71 -9.97
CA LYS A 78 -3.99 10.07 -9.33
C LYS A 78 -4.24 10.81 -8.02
N THR A 79 -3.59 10.38 -6.95
CA THR A 79 -3.76 10.96 -5.62
C THR A 79 -2.42 11.11 -4.89
N GLN A 80 -2.34 12.11 -4.01
CA GLN A 80 -1.21 12.28 -3.10
C GLN A 80 -1.52 11.70 -1.72
N ARG A 81 -2.76 11.88 -1.24
CA ARG A 81 -3.29 11.26 -0.02
C ARG A 81 -4.78 11.04 -0.18
N GLN A 82 -5.26 9.85 0.20
CA GLN A 82 -6.68 9.52 0.12
C GLN A 82 -7.08 8.52 1.21
N VAL A 83 -8.26 8.73 1.78
CA VAL A 83 -8.93 7.71 2.61
C VAL A 83 -9.43 6.59 1.70
N LEU A 84 -9.02 5.37 2.01
CA LEU A 84 -9.44 4.15 1.32
C LEU A 84 -10.75 3.62 1.91
N ARG A 85 -11.57 3.06 1.03
CA ARG A 85 -12.77 2.29 1.38
C ARG A 85 -12.59 0.84 0.94
N ASP A 86 -13.40 -0.03 1.53
CA ASP A 86 -13.45 -1.42 1.10
C ASP A 86 -13.77 -1.50 -0.40
N GLY A 87 -13.01 -2.33 -1.12
CA GLY A 87 -13.11 -2.48 -2.58
C GLY A 87 -12.37 -1.44 -3.43
N ASP A 88 -11.75 -0.41 -2.84
CA ASP A 88 -10.91 0.52 -3.61
C ASP A 88 -9.70 -0.19 -4.24
N LEU A 89 -9.42 0.12 -5.50
CA LEU A 89 -8.28 -0.40 -6.26
C LEU A 89 -7.12 0.58 -6.22
N ILE A 90 -5.89 0.06 -6.09
CA ILE A 90 -4.65 0.83 -5.96
C ILE A 90 -3.66 0.33 -7.01
#